data_AF-A0A7K5D1X2-F1
#
_entry.id   AF-A0A7K5D1X2-F1
#
_cell.length_a   1.000
_cell.length_b   1.000
_cell.length_c   1.000
_cell.angle_alpha   90.00
_cell.angle_beta   90.00
_cell.angle_gamma   90.00
#
_symmetry.space_group_name_H-M   'P 1'
#
loop_
_entity.id
_entity.type
_entity.pdbx_description
1 polymer ?
#
loop_
_entity_poly.entity_id
_entity_poly.type
_entity_poly.pdbx_seq_one_letter_code
_entity_poly.pdbx_strand_id
1 'polypeptide(L)'
;IAEKVNNFPPLPKFIPLKPCFYQDFDAEIPPQHRTMAKRLYYLWMLNSITLAVNLVGCLAWLIGGGGAVNFGLAILWLILFTPCSYVCWFRPIYKAFKTDSSFSFMAFFFTFMAQLVISIIQAVGIPGWGVCGWIAAISFFGTNVGSAVVMLIPTVLFTAMAVFSFIALTMVHKFYRGSGGSFSKAQEEWTTGAWKNPHVQQAAQNAAMGAAQGAMMQHETQYSATPNYTYSNEM
;
A
#
# COMPACT_ATOMS: atom_id res chain seq x y z
N ILE A 1 -15.89 26.69 6.66
CA ILE A 1 -15.12 25.50 6.22
C ILE A 1 -13.74 25.64 6.86
N ALA A 2 -13.43 24.86 7.89
CA ALA A 2 -12.11 24.91 8.50
C ALA A 2 -11.07 24.40 7.49
N GLU A 3 -10.05 25.21 7.20
CA GLU A 3 -8.99 24.85 6.27
C GLU A 3 -8.17 23.70 6.86
N LYS A 4 -8.20 22.53 6.20
CA LYS A 4 -7.48 21.33 6.63
C LYS A 4 -5.98 21.59 6.53
N VAL A 5 -5.31 21.72 7.68
CA VAL A 5 -3.88 22.08 7.77
C VAL A 5 -2.99 20.94 7.28
N ASN A 6 -2.17 21.18 6.26
CA ASN A 6 -1.23 20.17 5.77
C ASN A 6 -0.31 19.66 6.89
N ASN A 7 -0.27 18.34 7.11
CA ASN A 7 0.45 17.68 8.19
C ASN A 7 1.46 16.62 7.67
N PHE A 8 1.59 16.47 6.35
CA PHE A 8 2.30 15.37 5.73
C PHE A 8 3.23 15.81 4.58
N PRO A 9 4.47 15.26 4.47
CA PRO A 9 5.16 14.38 5.42
C PRO A 9 5.57 15.12 6.71
N PRO A 10 5.59 14.46 7.88
CA PRO A 10 6.09 15.04 9.13
C PRO A 10 7.61 15.12 9.04
N LEU A 11 8.10 16.20 8.44
CA LEU A 11 9.52 16.44 8.32
C LEU A 11 10.01 17.16 9.57
N PRO A 12 11.18 16.78 10.11
CA PRO A 12 11.86 17.59 11.08
C PRO A 12 12.03 19.03 10.57
N LYS A 13 11.90 20.02 11.46
CA LYS A 13 11.92 21.46 11.10
C LYS A 13 13.19 21.93 10.37
N PHE A 14 14.25 21.12 10.32
CA PHE A 14 15.50 21.41 9.62
C PHE A 14 15.46 21.11 8.12
N ILE A 15 14.46 20.39 7.63
CA ILE A 15 14.29 20.13 6.19
C ILE A 15 13.38 21.23 5.61
N PRO A 16 13.83 22.02 4.62
CA PRO A 16 13.06 23.12 4.02
C PRO A 16 11.94 22.63 3.08
N LEU A 17 11.25 21.56 3.46
CA LEU A 17 10.09 21.02 2.77
C LEU A 17 8.88 21.24 3.68
N LYS A 18 7.97 22.12 3.26
CA LYS A 18 6.71 22.33 3.98
C LYS A 18 5.85 21.07 3.86
N PRO A 19 5.07 20.69 4.88
CA PRO A 19 4.04 19.68 4.74
C PRO A 19 3.14 20.02 3.55
N CYS A 20 3.12 19.15 2.54
CA CYS A 20 2.41 19.40 1.29
C CYS A 20 0.97 18.88 1.31
N PHE A 21 0.61 18.03 2.28
CA PHE A 21 -0.69 17.35 2.28
C PHE A 21 -1.29 17.21 3.68
N TYR A 22 -2.62 17.34 3.77
CA TYR A 22 -3.37 16.94 4.96
C TYR A 22 -3.66 15.44 4.87
N GLN A 23 -3.14 14.67 5.84
CA GLN A 23 -3.40 13.23 5.92
C GLN A 23 -3.99 12.90 7.29
N ASP A 24 -5.25 12.46 7.28
CA ASP A 24 -5.98 12.04 8.47
C ASP A 24 -6.69 10.72 8.17
N PHE A 25 -6.11 9.62 8.67
CA PHE A 25 -6.66 8.28 8.49
C PHE A 25 -7.99 8.09 9.21
N ASP A 26 -8.24 8.86 10.27
CA ASP A 26 -9.42 8.71 11.13
C ASP A 26 -10.62 9.50 10.59
N ALA A 27 -10.38 10.62 9.91
CA ALA A 27 -11.40 11.41 9.23
C ALA A 27 -11.66 10.99 7.77
N GLU A 28 -10.68 10.44 7.04
CA GLU A 28 -10.80 10.21 5.59
C GLU A 28 -10.97 8.75 5.15
N ILE A 29 -10.70 7.77 6.02
CA ILE A 29 -10.81 6.35 5.67
C ILE A 29 -11.91 5.69 6.50
N PRO A 30 -12.85 4.95 5.86
CA PRO A 30 -13.85 4.16 6.55
C PRO A 30 -13.22 3.22 7.59
N PRO A 31 -13.86 3.01 8.76
CA PRO A 31 -13.28 2.21 9.85
C PRO A 31 -12.81 0.81 9.41
N GLN A 32 -13.52 0.22 8.45
CA GLN A 32 -13.25 -1.11 7.88
C GLN A 32 -11.92 -1.18 7.09
N HIS A 33 -11.45 -0.08 6.50
CA HIS A 33 -10.24 -0.05 5.66
C HIS A 33 -9.04 0.63 6.33
N ARG A 34 -9.29 1.27 7.48
CA ARG A 34 -8.31 2.11 8.19
C ARG A 34 -7.07 1.34 8.64
N THR A 35 -7.24 0.14 9.18
CA THR A 35 -6.12 -0.70 9.62
C THR A 35 -5.20 -1.07 8.46
N MET A 36 -5.78 -1.39 7.29
CA MET A 36 -5.00 -1.76 6.10
C MET A 36 -4.24 -0.55 5.54
N ALA A 37 -4.89 0.60 5.45
CA ALA A 37 -4.26 1.84 5.02
C ALA A 37 -3.12 2.28 5.96
N LYS A 38 -3.31 2.18 7.29
CA LYS A 38 -2.25 2.47 8.28
C LYS A 38 -1.05 1.52 8.12
N ARG A 39 -1.29 0.22 7.88
CA ARG A 39 -0.20 -0.76 7.62
C ARG A 39 0.60 -0.42 6.37
N LEU A 40 -0.06 -0.07 5.26
CA LEU A 40 0.63 0.34 4.03
C LEU A 40 1.38 1.67 4.18
N TYR A 41 0.85 2.58 4.99
CA TYR A 41 1.54 3.80 5.36
C TYR A 41 2.84 3.52 6.13
N TYR A 42 2.80 2.66 7.15
CA TYR A 42 4.00 2.24 7.87
C TYR A 42 5.00 1.53 6.94
N LEU A 43 4.52 0.77 5.95
CA LEU A 43 5.37 0.13 4.96
C LEU A 43 6.06 1.14 4.03
N TRP A 44 5.36 2.20 3.62
CA TRP A 44 5.95 3.30 2.86
C TRP A 44 7.01 4.05 3.67
N MET A 45 6.77 4.27 4.96
CA MET A 45 7.74 4.89 5.85
C MET A 45 8.96 3.97 6.06
N LEU A 46 8.75 2.66 6.23
CA LEU A 46 9.82 1.67 6.29
C LEU A 46 10.68 1.70 5.02
N ASN A 47 10.08 1.81 3.83
CA ASN A 47 10.82 1.96 2.57
C ASN A 47 11.75 3.18 2.59
N SER A 48 11.21 4.33 3.02
CA SER A 48 11.96 5.59 3.09
C SER A 48 13.11 5.52 4.09
N ILE A 49 12.87 4.95 5.27
CA ILE A 49 13.88 4.71 6.30
C ILE A 49 14.95 3.75 5.78
N THR A 50 14.55 2.67 5.10
CA THR A 50 15.48 1.68 4.55
C THR A 50 16.43 2.32 3.54
N LEU A 51 15.93 3.18 2.65
CA LEU A 51 16.78 3.93 1.71
C LEU A 51 17.75 4.88 2.42
N ALA A 52 17.31 5.54 3.50
CA ALA A 52 18.17 6.42 4.29
C ALA A 52 19.27 5.65 5.05
N VAL A 53 18.91 4.50 5.64
CA VAL A 53 19.89 3.61 6.29
C VAL A 53 20.83 3.00 5.27
N ASN A 54 20.36 2.71 4.05
CA ASN A 54 21.20 2.25 2.95
C ASN A 54 22.24 3.32 2.55
N LEU A 55 21.89 4.60 2.56
CA LEU A 55 22.86 5.68 2.34
C LEU A 55 23.99 5.64 3.38
N VAL A 56 23.65 5.43 4.66
CA VAL A 56 24.65 5.27 5.74
C VAL A 56 25.50 4.01 5.53
N GLY A 57 24.88 2.90 5.13
CA GLY A 57 25.61 1.66 4.78
C GLY A 57 26.57 1.86 3.61
N CYS A 58 26.15 2.56 2.55
CA CYS A 58 27.02 2.87 1.41
C CYS A 58 28.12 3.89 1.76
N LEU A 59 27.88 4.78 2.72
CA LEU A 59 28.94 5.64 3.27
C LEU A 59 29.97 4.81 4.05
N ALA A 60 29.53 3.85 4.87
CA ALA A 60 30.42 2.94 5.57
C ALA A 60 31.24 2.07 4.60
N TRP A 61 30.63 1.60 3.51
CA TRP A 61 31.33 0.94 2.40
C TRP A 61 32.42 1.85 1.81
N LEU A 62 32.10 3.11 1.52
CA LEU A 62 33.05 4.06 0.94
C LEU A 62 34.24 4.32 1.88
N ILE A 63 33.97 4.60 3.16
CA ILE A 63 35.03 4.84 4.18
C ILE A 63 35.84 3.57 4.44
N GLY A 64 35.23 2.39 4.31
CA GLY A 64 35.87 1.09 4.49
C GLY A 64 36.76 0.64 3.32
N GLY A 65 36.97 1.47 2.30
CA GLY A 65 37.80 1.17 1.13
C GLY A 65 37.03 0.67 -0.10
N GLY A 66 35.70 0.76 -0.09
CA GLY A 66 34.85 0.41 -1.21
C GLY A 66 34.64 1.56 -2.21
N GLY A 67 34.27 1.24 -3.45
CA GLY A 67 34.07 2.24 -4.51
C GLY A 67 32.94 3.24 -4.24
N ALA A 68 33.13 4.49 -4.65
CA ALA A 68 32.19 5.61 -4.44
C ALA A 68 30.88 5.52 -5.23
N VAL A 69 30.82 4.66 -6.26
CA VAL A 69 29.62 4.46 -7.09
C VAL A 69 28.41 4.07 -6.23
N ASN A 70 28.61 3.18 -5.26
CA ASN A 70 27.51 2.73 -4.40
C ASN A 70 26.94 3.88 -3.56
N PHE A 71 27.81 4.76 -3.05
CA PHE A 71 27.38 5.91 -2.26
C PHE A 71 26.64 6.94 -3.12
N GLY A 72 27.17 7.29 -4.30
CA GLY A 72 26.52 8.22 -5.22
C GLY A 72 25.13 7.73 -5.67
N LEU A 73 25.01 6.44 -6.01
CA LEU A 73 23.73 5.84 -6.37
C LEU A 73 22.76 5.75 -5.18
N ALA A 74 23.24 5.51 -3.95
CA ALA A 74 22.38 5.51 -2.77
C ALA A 74 21.73 6.88 -2.52
N ILE A 75 22.45 7.99 -2.78
CA ILE A 75 21.87 9.35 -2.74
C ILE A 75 20.78 9.49 -3.81
N LEU A 76 21.08 9.09 -5.04
CA LEU A 76 20.12 9.14 -6.15
C LEU A 76 18.85 8.34 -5.83
N TRP A 77 18.99 7.12 -5.30
CA TRP A 77 17.86 6.28 -4.91
C TRP A 77 17.05 6.90 -3.79
N LEU A 78 17.69 7.46 -2.76
CA LEU A 78 16.98 8.12 -1.68
C LEU A 78 16.12 9.30 -2.20
N ILE A 79 16.68 10.13 -3.08
CA ILE A 79 16.00 11.32 -3.62
C ILE A 79 14.93 10.94 -4.66
N LEU A 80 15.17 9.93 -5.50
CA LEU A 80 14.26 9.55 -6.58
C LEU A 80 13.18 8.57 -6.13
N PHE A 81 13.54 7.49 -5.43
CA PHE A 81 12.62 6.41 -5.10
C PHE A 81 11.68 6.79 -3.95
N THR A 82 12.07 7.66 -3.04
CA THR A 82 11.17 8.13 -1.96
C THR A 82 9.93 8.86 -2.50
N PRO A 83 10.04 9.94 -3.32
CA PRO A 83 8.87 10.58 -3.89
C PRO A 83 8.17 9.72 -4.94
N CYS A 84 8.92 8.95 -5.75
CA CYS A 84 8.33 8.03 -6.73
C CYS A 84 7.44 6.99 -6.05
N SER A 85 7.91 6.33 -5.00
CA SER A 85 7.14 5.33 -4.25
C SER A 85 5.86 5.93 -3.64
N TYR A 86 5.93 7.18 -3.16
CA TYR A 86 4.75 7.88 -2.66
C TYR A 86 3.71 8.12 -3.76
N VAL A 87 4.12 8.64 -4.91
CA VAL A 87 3.22 8.99 -6.02
C VAL A 87 2.70 7.76 -6.74
N CYS A 88 3.54 6.76 -6.96
CA CYS A 88 3.25 5.64 -7.84
C CYS A 88 2.44 4.52 -7.16
N TRP A 89 2.55 4.34 -5.84
CA TRP A 89 1.78 3.28 -5.18
C TRP A 89 1.04 3.75 -3.92
N PHE A 90 1.65 4.59 -3.07
CA PHE A 90 0.97 5.01 -1.85
C PHE A 90 -0.25 5.90 -2.14
N ARG A 91 -0.12 6.85 -3.06
CA ARG A 91 -1.22 7.74 -3.45
C ARG A 91 -2.37 6.99 -4.15
N PRO A 92 -2.13 6.08 -5.11
CA PRO A 92 -3.16 5.22 -5.67
C PRO A 92 -3.90 4.40 -4.62
N ILE A 93 -3.20 3.77 -3.67
CA ILE A 93 -3.86 2.93 -2.67
C ILE A 93 -4.62 3.75 -1.62
N TYR A 94 -4.11 4.93 -1.25
CA TYR A 94 -4.85 5.87 -0.41
C TYR A 94 -6.16 6.31 -1.08
N LYS A 95 -6.09 6.65 -2.37
CA LYS A 95 -7.29 6.97 -3.17
C LYS A 95 -8.23 5.78 -3.25
N ALA A 96 -7.70 4.58 -3.50
CA ALA A 96 -8.48 3.35 -3.58
C ALA A 96 -9.26 3.07 -2.30
N PHE A 97 -8.64 3.20 -1.13
CA PHE A 97 -9.34 3.02 0.16
C PHE A 97 -10.30 4.15 0.51
N LYS A 98 -10.04 5.38 0.05
CA LYS A 98 -10.92 6.53 0.30
C LYS A 98 -12.20 6.50 -0.53
N THR A 99 -12.09 6.09 -1.80
CA THR A 99 -13.20 6.18 -2.78
C THR A 99 -13.65 4.84 -3.34
N ASP A 100 -13.21 3.72 -2.73
CA ASP A 100 -13.42 2.34 -3.20
C ASP A 100 -13.21 2.15 -4.72
N SER A 101 -12.20 2.83 -5.27
CA SER A 101 -12.00 2.89 -6.73
C SER A 101 -11.23 1.67 -7.23
N SER A 102 -11.86 0.84 -8.06
CA SER A 102 -11.27 -0.36 -8.67
C SER A 102 -10.10 -0.02 -9.59
N PHE A 103 -10.18 1.09 -10.33
CA PHE A 103 -9.07 1.59 -11.15
C PHE A 103 -7.83 1.96 -10.30
N SER A 104 -8.06 2.59 -9.14
CA SER A 104 -6.96 2.96 -8.23
C SER A 104 -6.33 1.73 -7.57
N PHE A 105 -7.11 0.68 -7.29
CA PHE A 105 -6.58 -0.62 -6.88
C PHE A 105 -5.72 -1.27 -7.96
N MET A 106 -6.13 -1.26 -9.23
CA MET A 106 -5.30 -1.83 -10.31
C MET A 106 -4.00 -1.07 -10.53
N ALA A 107 -4.03 0.26 -10.50
CA ALA A 107 -2.82 1.07 -10.56
C ALA A 107 -1.85 0.72 -9.42
N PHE A 108 -2.37 0.55 -8.19
CA PHE A 108 -1.57 0.09 -7.05
C PHE A 108 -0.97 -1.30 -7.28
N PHE A 109 -1.74 -2.29 -7.71
CA PHE A 109 -1.22 -3.66 -7.89
C PHE A 109 -0.08 -3.70 -8.91
N PHE A 110 -0.20 -2.98 -10.02
CA PHE A 110 0.83 -2.93 -11.05
C PHE A 110 2.12 -2.30 -10.53
N THR A 111 2.04 -1.10 -9.93
CA THR A 111 3.23 -0.39 -9.45
C THR A 111 3.84 -1.04 -8.21
N PHE A 112 3.02 -1.57 -7.31
CA PHE A 112 3.47 -2.22 -6.09
C PHE A 112 4.08 -3.60 -6.35
N MET A 113 3.66 -4.30 -7.41
CA MET A 113 4.35 -5.50 -7.88
C MET A 113 5.76 -5.19 -8.38
N ALA A 114 5.92 -4.12 -9.16
CA ALA A 114 7.26 -3.66 -9.59
C ALA A 114 8.12 -3.25 -8.38
N GLN A 115 7.55 -2.54 -7.41
CA GLN A 115 8.21 -2.21 -6.15
C GLN A 115 8.68 -3.47 -5.39
N LEU A 116 7.85 -4.52 -5.34
CA LEU A 116 8.22 -5.79 -4.72
C LEU A 116 9.43 -6.42 -5.42
N VAL A 117 9.43 -6.48 -6.75
CA VAL A 117 10.57 -7.01 -7.53
C VAL A 117 11.85 -6.19 -7.25
N ILE A 118 11.74 -4.86 -7.26
CA ILE A 118 12.86 -3.96 -6.92
C ILE A 118 13.38 -4.27 -5.50
N SER A 119 12.50 -4.41 -4.52
CA SER A 119 12.90 -4.69 -3.13
C SER A 119 13.64 -6.03 -2.98
N ILE A 120 13.28 -7.04 -3.77
CA ILE A 120 13.99 -8.33 -3.81
C ILE A 120 15.40 -8.13 -4.39
N ILE A 121 15.54 -7.39 -5.50
CA ILE A 121 16.85 -7.08 -6.10
C ILE A 121 17.72 -6.28 -5.12
N GLN A 122 17.13 -5.32 -4.41
CA GLN A 122 17.84 -4.53 -3.39
C GLN A 122 18.31 -5.39 -2.21
N ALA A 123 17.50 -6.37 -1.80
CA ALA A 123 17.87 -7.34 -0.76
C ALA A 123 19.03 -8.24 -1.22
N VAL A 124 19.03 -8.67 -2.49
CA VAL A 124 20.15 -9.44 -3.08
C VAL A 124 21.44 -8.60 -3.10
N GLY A 125 21.34 -7.31 -3.44
CA GLY A 125 22.46 -6.37 -3.33
C GLY A 125 23.50 -6.52 -4.44
N ILE A 126 23.09 -6.38 -5.70
CA ILE A 126 24.01 -6.44 -6.85
C ILE A 126 25.09 -5.34 -6.71
N PRO A 127 26.39 -5.68 -6.74
CA PRO A 127 27.46 -4.70 -6.64
C PRO A 127 27.34 -3.60 -7.71
N GLY A 128 27.54 -2.34 -7.32
CA GLY A 128 27.43 -1.20 -8.25
C GLY A 128 26.01 -0.70 -8.48
N TRP A 129 24.99 -1.27 -7.80
CA TRP A 129 23.62 -0.76 -7.84
C TRP A 129 23.29 0.25 -6.74
N GLY A 130 24.24 0.66 -5.91
CA GLY A 130 23.96 1.62 -4.83
C GLY A 130 23.14 1.05 -3.68
N VAL A 131 23.25 -0.25 -3.44
CA VAL A 131 22.61 -0.95 -2.34
C VAL A 131 23.58 -1.88 -1.62
N CYS A 132 23.41 -2.02 -0.32
CA CYS A 132 24.30 -2.80 0.54
C CYS A 132 24.00 -4.30 0.59
N GLY A 133 22.94 -4.80 -0.07
CA GLY A 133 22.31 -6.12 0.15
C GLY A 133 23.24 -7.34 0.23
N TRP A 134 22.67 -8.54 0.45
CA TRP A 134 23.40 -9.72 0.92
C TRP A 134 24.72 -10.01 0.21
N ILE A 135 24.76 -9.95 -1.13
CA ILE A 135 26.00 -10.18 -1.90
C ILE A 135 27.06 -9.12 -1.56
N ALA A 136 26.71 -7.84 -1.58
CA ALA A 136 27.63 -6.75 -1.27
C ALA A 136 28.10 -6.80 0.18
N ALA A 137 27.20 -6.98 1.16
CA ALA A 137 27.56 -7.04 2.58
C ALA A 137 28.49 -8.21 2.91
N ILE A 138 28.17 -9.43 2.43
CA ILE A 138 28.98 -10.63 2.69
C ILE A 138 30.36 -10.49 2.06
N SER A 139 30.43 -10.01 0.81
CA SER A 139 31.69 -9.84 0.10
C SER A 139 32.63 -8.84 0.79
N PHE A 140 32.06 -7.84 1.48
CA PHE A 140 32.85 -6.78 2.11
C PHE A 140 33.51 -7.19 3.45
N PHE A 141 33.12 -8.31 4.05
CA PHE A 141 33.78 -8.84 5.25
C PHE A 141 35.26 -9.14 5.03
N GLY A 142 35.64 -9.52 3.80
CA GLY A 142 37.04 -9.72 3.43
C GLY A 142 37.86 -8.43 3.32
N THR A 143 37.21 -7.27 3.28
CA THR A 143 37.85 -5.95 3.13
C THR A 143 37.85 -5.17 4.44
N ASN A 144 36.68 -4.98 5.04
CA ASN A 144 36.53 -4.24 6.29
C ASN A 144 35.33 -4.78 7.09
N VAL A 145 35.62 -5.47 8.19
CA VAL A 145 34.61 -6.08 9.06
C VAL A 145 33.66 -5.02 9.65
N GLY A 146 34.18 -3.88 10.07
CA GLY A 146 33.37 -2.81 10.68
C GLY A 146 32.33 -2.27 9.71
N SER A 147 32.75 -1.94 8.48
CA SER A 147 31.83 -1.50 7.43
C SER A 147 30.84 -2.58 7.02
N ALA A 148 31.27 -3.84 6.94
CA ALA A 148 30.40 -4.95 6.59
C ALA A 148 29.28 -5.16 7.63
N VAL A 149 29.57 -5.00 8.93
CA VAL A 149 28.54 -5.02 9.98
C VAL A 149 27.52 -3.89 9.81
N VAL A 150 27.96 -2.67 9.50
CA VAL A 150 27.05 -1.55 9.24
C VAL A 150 26.17 -1.82 8.02
N MET A 151 26.72 -2.44 6.97
CA MET A 151 25.98 -2.81 5.75
C MET A 151 24.93 -3.91 5.96
N LEU A 152 25.07 -4.77 6.98
CA LEU A 152 24.05 -5.76 7.30
C LEU A 152 22.74 -5.11 7.75
N ILE A 153 22.78 -3.92 8.37
CA ILE A 153 21.59 -3.21 8.84
C ILE A 153 20.63 -2.89 7.67
N PRO A 154 21.03 -2.14 6.62
CA PRO A 154 20.17 -1.92 5.46
C PRO A 154 19.84 -3.21 4.70
N THR A 155 20.72 -4.21 4.71
CA THR A 155 20.47 -5.52 4.07
C THR A 155 19.29 -6.26 4.70
N VAL A 156 19.23 -6.31 6.04
CA VAL A 156 18.11 -6.89 6.77
C VAL A 156 16.84 -6.08 6.56
N LEU A 157 16.95 -4.75 6.53
CA LEU A 157 15.80 -3.88 6.26
C LEU A 157 15.23 -4.07 4.85
N PHE A 158 16.06 -4.22 3.80
CA PHE A 158 15.59 -4.54 2.45
C PHE A 158 14.91 -5.92 2.40
N THR A 159 15.45 -6.90 3.13
CA THR A 159 14.82 -8.22 3.25
C THR A 159 13.45 -8.12 3.92
N ALA A 160 13.36 -7.40 5.04
CA ALA A 160 12.10 -7.14 5.73
C ALA A 160 11.11 -6.39 4.83
N MET A 161 11.58 -5.41 4.05
CA MET A 161 10.77 -4.67 3.09
C MET A 161 10.18 -5.59 2.02
N ALA A 162 10.97 -6.52 1.47
CA ALA A 162 10.48 -7.49 0.49
C ALA A 162 9.41 -8.42 1.09
N VAL A 163 9.66 -8.96 2.29
CA VAL A 163 8.72 -9.83 3.00
C VAL A 163 7.41 -9.10 3.31
N PHE A 164 7.48 -7.91 3.90
CA PHE A 164 6.29 -7.14 4.23
C PHE A 164 5.56 -6.63 2.99
N SER A 165 6.25 -6.32 1.90
CA SER A 165 5.63 -5.97 0.62
C SER A 165 4.85 -7.14 0.05
N PHE A 166 5.40 -8.35 0.09
CA PHE A 166 4.69 -9.55 -0.34
C PHE A 166 3.44 -9.81 0.51
N ILE A 167 3.58 -9.73 1.84
CA ILE A 167 2.44 -9.89 2.76
C ILE A 167 1.37 -8.82 2.49
N ALA A 168 1.77 -7.55 2.36
CA ALA A 168 0.86 -6.45 2.07
C ALA A 168 0.12 -6.65 0.74
N LEU A 169 0.83 -7.04 -0.32
CA LEU A 169 0.26 -7.32 -1.63
C LEU A 169 -0.82 -8.41 -1.53
N THR A 170 -0.52 -9.53 -0.86
CA THR A 170 -1.50 -10.62 -0.69
C THR A 170 -2.71 -10.20 0.13
N MET A 171 -2.52 -9.38 1.18
CA MET A 171 -3.61 -8.85 2.00
C MET A 171 -4.51 -7.91 1.21
N VAL A 172 -3.94 -6.95 0.45
CA VAL A 172 -4.74 -6.04 -0.39
C VAL A 172 -5.46 -6.81 -1.49
N HIS A 173 -4.80 -7.80 -2.10
CA HIS A 173 -5.40 -8.64 -3.13
C HIS A 173 -6.57 -9.47 -2.61
N LYS A 174 -6.43 -10.11 -1.44
CA LYS A 174 -7.53 -10.83 -0.77
C LYS A 174 -8.69 -9.89 -0.44
N PHE A 175 -8.38 -8.70 0.06
CA PHE A 175 -9.38 -7.68 0.34
C PHE A 175 -10.13 -7.27 -0.94
N TYR A 176 -9.41 -6.92 -2.02
CA TYR A 176 -9.99 -6.52 -3.30
C TYR A 176 -10.90 -7.60 -3.91
N ARG A 177 -10.48 -8.88 -3.85
CA ARG A 177 -11.30 -10.01 -4.33
C ARG A 177 -12.50 -10.30 -3.44
N GLY A 178 -12.35 -10.17 -2.12
CA GLY A 178 -13.42 -10.39 -1.14
C GLY A 178 -14.55 -9.35 -1.24
N SER A 179 -14.23 -8.12 -1.67
CA SER A 179 -15.19 -7.04 -1.88
C SER A 179 -15.88 -7.06 -3.26
N GLY A 180 -15.74 -8.15 -4.04
CA GLY A 180 -16.32 -8.27 -5.39
C GLY A 180 -15.60 -7.44 -6.46
N GLY A 181 -14.35 -7.02 -6.23
CA GLY A 181 -13.53 -6.32 -7.20
C GLY A 181 -13.21 -7.21 -8.42
N SER A 182 -13.50 -6.70 -9.63
CA SER A 182 -13.18 -7.38 -10.89
C SER A 182 -12.72 -6.40 -11.96
N PHE A 183 -12.01 -6.91 -12.98
CA PHE A 183 -11.63 -6.12 -14.14
C PHE A 183 -12.87 -5.55 -14.87
N SER A 184 -13.99 -6.29 -14.87
CA SER A 184 -15.27 -5.82 -15.41
C SER A 184 -15.82 -4.61 -14.64
N LYS A 185 -15.77 -4.65 -13.30
CA LYS A 185 -16.14 -3.49 -12.45
C LYS A 185 -15.22 -2.29 -12.70
N ALA A 186 -13.91 -2.53 -12.89
CA ALA A 186 -12.96 -1.47 -13.23
C ALA A 186 -13.23 -0.86 -14.62
N GLN A 187 -13.64 -1.68 -15.59
CA GLN A 187 -14.02 -1.24 -16.94
C GLN A 187 -15.32 -0.43 -16.91
N GLU A 188 -16.31 -0.85 -16.12
CA GLU A 188 -17.56 -0.11 -15.90
C GLU A 188 -17.30 1.21 -15.18
N GLU A 189 -16.47 1.24 -14.14
CA GLU A 189 -16.08 2.49 -13.46
C GLU A 189 -15.34 3.45 -14.41
N TRP A 190 -14.55 2.92 -15.35
CA TRP A 190 -13.84 3.70 -16.37
C TRP A 190 -14.78 4.30 -17.42
N THR A 191 -15.71 3.50 -17.96
CA THR A 191 -16.64 3.92 -19.02
C THR A 191 -17.72 4.87 -18.48
N THR A 192 -18.21 4.65 -17.26
CA THR A 192 -19.25 5.49 -16.64
C THR A 192 -18.71 6.79 -16.06
N GLY A 193 -17.39 6.94 -15.94
CA GLY A 193 -16.78 8.08 -15.26
C GLY A 193 -17.07 8.14 -13.76
N ALA A 194 -17.66 7.08 -13.18
CA ALA A 194 -18.01 7.00 -11.75
C ALA A 194 -16.78 7.16 -10.84
N TRP A 195 -15.57 6.88 -11.35
CA TRP A 195 -14.30 7.14 -10.66
C TRP A 195 -14.03 8.62 -10.32
N LYS A 196 -14.79 9.57 -10.91
CA LYS A 196 -14.64 11.00 -10.69
C LYS A 196 -15.66 11.61 -9.71
N ASN A 197 -16.77 10.91 -9.36
CA ASN A 197 -17.92 11.58 -8.76
C ASN A 197 -18.40 10.91 -7.43
N PRO A 198 -18.09 11.50 -6.25
CA PRO A 198 -18.42 10.93 -4.94
C PRO A 198 -19.93 10.71 -4.71
N HIS A 199 -20.79 11.54 -5.30
CA HIS A 199 -22.25 11.44 -5.15
C HIS A 199 -22.86 10.25 -5.90
N VAL A 200 -22.29 9.89 -7.06
CA VAL A 200 -22.74 8.71 -7.84
C VAL A 200 -22.37 7.43 -7.12
N GLN A 201 -21.24 7.43 -6.39
CA GLN A 201 -20.80 6.30 -5.58
C GLN A 201 -21.67 6.09 -4.33
N GLN A 202 -22.05 7.16 -3.64
CA GLN A 202 -22.95 7.07 -2.49
C GLN A 202 -24.37 6.63 -2.90
N ALA A 203 -24.83 7.06 -4.07
CA ALA A 203 -26.07 6.58 -4.66
C ALA A 203 -26.01 5.09 -5.04
N ALA A 204 -24.87 4.61 -5.57
CA ALA A 204 -24.68 3.19 -5.88
C ALA A 204 -24.63 2.31 -4.63
N GLN A 205 -23.96 2.75 -3.55
CA GLN A 205 -23.98 2.04 -2.26
C GLN A 205 -25.38 2.01 -1.65
N ASN A 206 -26.13 3.12 -1.70
CA ASN A 206 -27.51 3.16 -1.22
C ASN A 206 -28.44 2.28 -2.06
N ALA A 207 -28.26 2.22 -3.38
CA ALA A 207 -29.01 1.35 -4.26
C ALA A 207 -28.70 -0.14 -4.00
N ALA A 208 -27.43 -0.48 -3.77
CA ALA A 208 -27.02 -1.84 -3.41
C ALA A 208 -27.56 -2.28 -2.04
N MET A 209 -27.59 -1.39 -1.04
CA MET A 209 -28.22 -1.66 0.25
C MET A 209 -29.74 -1.79 0.14
N GLY A 210 -30.39 -0.99 -0.70
CA GLY A 210 -31.83 -1.11 -0.99
C GLY A 210 -32.19 -2.43 -1.68
N ALA A 211 -31.35 -2.89 -2.62
CA ALA A 211 -31.52 -4.20 -3.25
C ALA A 211 -31.30 -5.37 -2.28
N ALA A 212 -30.34 -5.26 -1.36
CA ALA A 212 -30.11 -6.25 -0.30
C ALA A 212 -31.28 -6.31 0.70
N GLN A 213 -31.85 -5.16 1.07
CA GLN A 213 -33.09 -5.11 1.88
C GLN A 213 -34.30 -5.71 1.15
N GLY A 214 -34.44 -5.43 -0.15
CA GLY A 214 -35.50 -6.03 -0.98
C GLY A 214 -35.38 -7.56 -1.06
N ALA A 215 -34.17 -8.08 -1.20
CA ALA A 215 -33.90 -9.52 -1.20
C ALA A 215 -34.14 -10.19 0.17
N MET A 216 -33.91 -9.47 1.28
CA MET A 216 -34.24 -9.96 2.63
C MET A 216 -35.76 -10.01 2.88
N MET A 217 -36.53 -9.01 2.42
CA MET A 217 -38.00 -9.04 2.55
C MET A 217 -38.65 -10.18 1.74
N GLN A 218 -38.03 -10.58 0.64
CA GLN A 218 -38.51 -11.71 -0.18
C GLN A 218 -38.31 -13.06 0.52
N HIS A 219 -37.32 -13.17 1.42
CA HIS A 219 -37.07 -14.41 2.17
C HIS A 219 -38.03 -14.56 3.37
N GLU A 220 -38.50 -13.46 3.97
CA GLU A 220 -39.39 -13.50 5.13
C GLU A 220 -40.83 -13.90 4.77
N THR A 221 -41.27 -13.64 3.53
CA THR A 221 -42.63 -13.99 3.07
C THR A 221 -42.82 -15.47 2.78
N GLN A 222 -41.75 -16.26 2.62
CA GLN A 222 -41.84 -17.68 2.26
C GLN A 222 -41.95 -18.62 3.48
N TYR A 223 -41.64 -18.16 4.70
CA TYR A 223 -41.65 -19.00 5.91
C TYR A 223 -42.94 -18.93 6.76
N SER A 224 -43.89 -18.02 6.46
CA SER A 224 -45.09 -17.80 7.30
C SER A 224 -46.37 -18.52 6.83
N ALA A 225 -46.32 -19.31 5.76
CA ALA A 225 -47.49 -20.04 5.27
C ALA A 225 -47.67 -21.38 6.04
N THR A 226 -48.15 -21.32 7.29
CA THR A 226 -48.59 -22.52 8.02
C THR A 226 -49.86 -23.09 7.35
N PRO A 227 -49.88 -24.36 6.89
CA PRO A 227 -51.07 -24.93 6.26
C PRO A 227 -52.17 -25.15 7.30
N ASN A 228 -53.33 -24.54 7.08
CA ASN A 228 -54.51 -24.69 7.92
C ASN A 228 -55.28 -25.95 7.52
N TYR A 229 -55.21 -27.01 8.32
CA TYR A 229 -55.96 -28.25 8.09
C TYR A 229 -57.38 -28.09 8.63
N THR A 230 -58.33 -27.79 7.75
CA THR A 230 -59.76 -27.83 8.06
C THR A 230 -60.23 -29.28 8.08
N TYR A 231 -60.55 -29.83 9.25
CA TYR A 231 -61.28 -31.09 9.36
C TYR A 231 -62.75 -30.85 9.03
N SER A 232 -63.21 -31.41 7.92
CA SER A 232 -64.63 -31.51 7.56
C SER A 232 -65.28 -32.63 8.37
N ASN A 233 -66.08 -32.27 9.38
CA ASN A 233 -67.02 -33.18 10.02
C ASN A 233 -68.27 -33.27 9.14
N GLU A 234 -68.36 -34.31 8.32
CA GLU A 234 -69.64 -34.74 7.76
C GLU A 234 -70.36 -35.61 8.81
N MET A 235 -71.65 -35.31 9.01
CA MET A 235 -72.56 -35.90 10.01
C MET A 235 -72.94 -37.35 9.69
#